data_AF-L9ZTJ6-F1
#
_entry.id   AF-L9ZTJ6-F1
#
_cell.length_a   1.000
_cell.length_b   1.000
_cell.length_c   1.000
_cell.angle_alpha   90.00
_cell.angle_beta   90.00
_cell.angle_gamma   90.00
#
_symmetry.space_group_name_H-M   'P 1'
#
loop_
_entity.id
_entity.type
_entity.pdbx_description
1 polymer ?
#
loop_
_entity_poly.entity_id
_entity_poly.type
_entity_poly.pdbx_seq_one_letter_code
_entity_poly.pdbx_strand_id
1 'polypeptide(L)'
;MNRTDPTLDRRTVLRTVGAAAIGASVAGCSALNSAESDGDRPVLPPPENHERIKESGIPHPIYGEEIPEATVPAPLHDRSVTTTAFTGDRHLMLTFVYTSCTTVCPGLTAALRRVQADATDRDYADEIAFLPMTFDPEYDTADVLESYGEDHGVDFDAGNWYFLRPETPDDAKRIVQDTFGVAFEQGNESSDTGDDGMDHSEMDHNRQFVHTSLILLVNKEGVVERAYTGGSPGGNEIVEDARTVVEGW
;
A
#
# COMPACT_ATOMS: atom_id res chain seq x y z
N MET A 1 -70.48 10.15 32.04
CA MET A 1 -69.68 9.08 31.42
C MET A 1 -69.17 9.55 30.06
N ASN A 2 -68.13 8.88 29.58
CA ASN A 2 -67.05 9.37 28.74
C ASN A 2 -67.39 9.71 27.28
N ARG A 3 -66.56 10.59 26.72
CA ARG A 3 -66.50 11.12 25.36
C ARG A 3 -66.22 10.03 24.30
N THR A 4 -66.71 10.27 23.08
CA THR A 4 -66.06 9.86 21.83
C THR A 4 -66.02 11.03 20.85
N ASP A 5 -64.84 11.16 20.25
CA ASP A 5 -64.25 12.12 19.31
C ASP A 5 -65.08 12.59 18.11
N PRO A 6 -64.74 13.77 17.55
CA PRO A 6 -64.73 13.97 16.11
C PRO A 6 -63.33 14.25 15.57
N THR A 7 -62.96 13.41 14.61
CA THR A 7 -61.79 13.42 13.72
C THR A 7 -61.46 14.80 13.12
N LEU A 8 -60.17 15.17 13.09
CA LEU A 8 -59.68 16.28 12.26
C LEU A 8 -58.54 15.82 11.34
N ASP A 9 -58.69 16.25 10.10
CA ASP A 9 -58.07 15.79 8.87
C ASP A 9 -56.64 16.33 8.65
N ARG A 10 -55.82 15.56 7.94
CA ARG A 10 -54.44 15.85 7.55
C ARG A 10 -54.45 16.51 6.17
N ARG A 11 -54.16 17.83 6.11
CA ARG A 11 -53.46 18.60 5.04
C ARG A 11 -54.07 19.99 4.88
N THR A 12 -53.34 21.04 5.26
CA THR A 12 -53.31 22.41 4.67
C THR A 12 -52.34 23.23 5.54
N VAL A 13 -51.06 23.31 5.19
CA VAL A 13 -50.41 24.47 4.54
C VAL A 13 -50.58 25.77 5.32
N LEU A 14 -49.52 26.21 6.01
CA LEU A 14 -49.18 27.62 6.17
C LEU A 14 -47.65 27.75 6.18
N ARG A 15 -47.11 28.18 5.03
CA ARG A 15 -45.79 28.81 4.91
C ARG A 15 -45.94 30.24 5.44
N THR A 16 -45.10 30.63 6.39
CA THR A 16 -44.90 32.05 6.69
C THR A 16 -43.42 32.37 6.60
N VAL A 17 -43.11 33.21 5.62
CA VAL A 17 -41.80 33.81 5.34
C VAL A 17 -41.49 34.83 6.44
N GLY A 18 -40.38 34.64 7.15
CA GLY A 18 -39.81 35.65 8.05
C GLY A 18 -38.53 36.19 7.43
N ALA A 19 -38.61 37.30 6.70
CA ALA A 19 -37.46 38.10 6.33
C ALA A 19 -37.34 39.28 7.33
N ALA A 20 -36.22 39.36 8.05
CA ALA A 20 -35.78 40.55 8.77
C ALA A 20 -34.26 40.67 8.63
N ALA A 21 -33.81 41.93 8.54
CA ALA A 21 -32.68 42.38 7.76
C ALA A 21 -31.30 42.33 8.45
N ILE A 22 -30.29 42.48 7.60
CA ILE A 22 -28.83 42.54 7.76
C ILE A 22 -28.38 43.56 8.83
N GLY A 23 -27.33 43.22 9.59
CA GLY A 23 -26.43 44.24 10.15
C GLY A 23 -25.67 43.90 11.43
N ALA A 24 -24.62 43.06 11.36
CA ALA A 24 -23.44 43.19 12.21
C ALA A 24 -22.24 42.50 11.55
N SER A 25 -21.37 43.29 10.93
CA SER A 25 -20.05 42.87 10.47
C SER A 25 -19.17 42.60 11.68
N VAL A 26 -19.02 41.32 12.01
CA VAL A 26 -17.88 40.80 12.78
C VAL A 26 -17.02 40.01 11.82
N ALA A 27 -15.82 40.53 11.55
CA ALA A 27 -14.72 39.73 11.07
C ALA A 27 -14.44 38.67 12.15
N GLY A 28 -15.06 37.51 11.99
CA GLY A 28 -14.89 36.35 12.85
C GLY A 28 -14.50 35.20 11.96
N CYS A 29 -13.33 34.64 12.22
CA CYS A 29 -12.74 33.53 11.49
C CYS A 29 -13.78 32.47 11.14
N SER A 30 -14.05 32.28 9.85
CA SER A 30 -14.66 31.05 9.34
C SER A 30 -13.62 29.93 9.34
N ALA A 31 -13.10 29.61 10.52
CA ALA A 31 -12.83 28.24 10.90
C ALA A 31 -14.12 27.78 11.61
N LEU A 32 -14.47 26.50 11.55
CA LEU A 32 -15.74 25.90 12.01
C LEU A 32 -16.83 25.83 10.93
N ASN A 33 -16.56 25.07 9.89
CA ASN A 33 -17.29 23.83 9.60
C ASN A 33 -16.89 23.35 8.21
N SER A 34 -15.67 22.85 8.09
CA SER A 34 -15.48 21.67 7.28
C SER A 34 -15.43 20.53 8.27
N ALA A 35 -16.59 19.91 8.52
CA ALA A 35 -16.60 18.48 8.79
C ALA A 35 -16.14 17.83 7.48
N GLU A 36 -14.84 17.92 7.22
CA GLU A 36 -14.17 17.04 6.28
C GLU A 36 -14.26 15.67 6.94
N SER A 37 -14.74 14.70 6.18
CA SER A 37 -14.90 13.32 6.62
C SER A 37 -13.74 12.91 7.52
N ASP A 38 -14.03 12.30 8.66
CA ASP A 38 -13.06 11.71 9.58
C ASP A 38 -12.37 10.47 8.97
N GLY A 39 -12.27 10.41 7.64
CA GLY A 39 -11.89 9.22 6.89
C GLY A 39 -11.09 9.52 5.64
N ASP A 40 -10.10 10.39 5.78
CA ASP A 40 -9.15 10.75 4.73
C ASP A 40 -7.80 11.20 5.32
N ARG A 41 -7.52 10.82 6.58
CA ARG A 41 -6.38 11.33 7.34
C ARG A 41 -5.42 10.21 7.69
N PRO A 42 -4.14 10.33 7.30
CA PRO A 42 -3.09 9.48 7.84
C PRO A 42 -3.05 9.53 9.36
N VAL A 43 -2.80 8.37 9.98
CA VAL A 43 -2.51 8.20 11.41
C VAL A 43 -1.11 8.69 11.74
N LEU A 44 -0.13 8.38 10.86
CA LEU A 44 1.23 8.85 11.04
C LEU A 44 1.33 10.36 10.77
N PRO A 45 2.30 11.07 11.36
CA PRO A 45 2.63 12.42 10.92
C PRO A 45 3.25 12.39 9.50
N PRO A 46 3.23 13.51 8.76
CA PRO A 46 3.91 13.59 7.47
C PRO A 46 5.41 13.32 7.60
N PRO A 47 6.05 12.73 6.57
CA PRO A 47 7.47 12.46 6.60
C PRO A 47 8.30 13.74 6.70
N GLU A 48 9.54 13.60 7.18
CA GLU A 48 10.47 14.72 7.14
C GLU A 48 10.66 15.22 5.69
N ASN A 49 10.69 16.53 5.51
CA ASN A 49 10.78 17.16 4.18
C ASN A 49 9.59 16.91 3.24
N HIS A 50 8.42 16.52 3.76
CA HIS A 50 7.19 16.28 2.98
C HIS A 50 6.92 17.33 1.89
N GLU A 51 6.99 18.62 2.21
CA GLU A 51 6.75 19.70 1.25
C GLU A 51 7.73 19.67 0.06
N ARG A 52 9.02 19.43 0.33
CA ARG A 52 10.03 19.31 -0.73
C ARG A 52 9.78 18.08 -1.60
N ILE A 53 9.39 16.98 -0.96
CA ILE A 53 9.11 15.71 -1.63
C ILE A 53 7.90 15.87 -2.56
N LYS A 54 6.82 16.50 -2.10
CA LYS A 54 5.63 16.82 -2.91
C LYS A 54 5.96 17.64 -4.16
N GLU A 55 6.86 18.60 -4.05
CA GLU A 55 7.28 19.44 -5.18
C GLU A 55 8.18 18.70 -6.19
N SER A 56 8.72 17.53 -5.82
CA SER A 56 9.73 16.81 -6.63
C SER A 56 9.12 15.98 -7.78
N GLY A 57 7.80 15.86 -7.85
CA GLY A 57 7.11 15.13 -8.93
C GLY A 57 7.40 13.62 -8.93
N ILE A 58 7.55 13.03 -7.74
CA ILE A 58 7.77 11.58 -7.58
C ILE A 58 6.54 10.82 -8.10
N PRO A 59 6.73 9.75 -8.89
CA PRO A 59 5.64 9.09 -9.63
C PRO A 59 4.81 8.10 -8.79
N HIS A 60 5.00 8.05 -7.47
CA HIS A 60 4.35 7.12 -6.57
C HIS A 60 3.79 7.85 -5.33
N PRO A 61 2.75 7.32 -4.67
CA PRO A 61 2.20 7.94 -3.47
C PRO A 61 3.22 7.91 -2.32
N ILE A 62 3.07 8.83 -1.36
CA ILE A 62 4.07 9.07 -0.32
C ILE A 62 3.44 9.18 1.05
N TYR A 63 2.40 10.00 1.16
CA TYR A 63 1.72 10.32 2.40
C TYR A 63 0.39 11.04 2.12
N GLY A 64 -0.72 10.44 2.53
CA GLY A 64 -2.06 10.98 2.41
C GLY A 64 -2.74 10.77 1.05
N GLU A 65 -2.01 10.27 0.04
CA GLU A 65 -2.63 9.83 -1.21
C GLU A 65 -3.26 8.44 -1.07
N GLU A 66 -4.31 8.15 -1.83
CA GLU A 66 -4.85 6.80 -1.95
C GLU A 66 -3.85 5.86 -2.64
N ILE A 67 -3.84 4.59 -2.25
CA ILE A 67 -3.08 3.56 -2.94
C ILE A 67 -3.62 3.38 -4.38
N PRO A 68 -2.75 3.34 -5.41
CA PRO A 68 -3.17 3.00 -6.76
C PRO A 68 -3.82 1.62 -6.84
N GLU A 69 -4.86 1.50 -7.66
CA GLU A 69 -5.57 0.24 -7.87
C GLU A 69 -4.91 -0.59 -8.98
N ALA A 70 -4.55 -1.83 -8.67
CA ALA A 70 -4.20 -2.85 -9.65
C ALA A 70 -4.75 -4.20 -9.23
N THR A 71 -5.29 -4.97 -10.17
CA THR A 71 -5.70 -6.36 -9.95
C THR A 71 -4.64 -7.29 -10.52
N VAL A 72 -4.09 -8.14 -9.65
CA VAL A 72 -2.95 -9.00 -9.98
C VAL A 72 -3.22 -10.43 -9.47
N PRO A 73 -2.91 -11.47 -10.24
CA PRO A 73 -2.94 -12.85 -9.74
C PRO A 73 -2.10 -13.02 -8.47
N ALA A 74 -2.65 -13.74 -7.49
CA ALA A 74 -1.97 -14.21 -6.29
C ALA A 74 -1.82 -15.74 -6.39
N PRO A 75 -0.73 -16.24 -7.00
CA PRO A 75 -0.64 -17.65 -7.41
C PRO A 75 -0.67 -18.66 -6.25
N LEU A 76 -0.33 -18.24 -5.02
CA LEU A 76 -0.40 -19.11 -3.84
C LEU A 76 -1.80 -19.17 -3.20
N HIS A 77 -2.76 -18.41 -3.74
CA HIS A 77 -4.13 -18.29 -3.20
C HIS A 77 -5.21 -18.62 -4.23
N ASP A 78 -4.82 -19.11 -5.42
CA ASP A 78 -5.72 -19.46 -6.53
C ASP A 78 -6.75 -18.37 -6.88
N ARG A 79 -6.38 -17.10 -6.72
CA ARG A 79 -7.25 -15.94 -6.97
C ARG A 79 -6.46 -14.73 -7.46
N SER A 80 -7.15 -13.74 -7.99
CA SER A 80 -6.60 -12.39 -8.12
C SER A 80 -6.88 -11.56 -6.86
N VAL A 81 -5.98 -10.63 -6.59
CA VAL A 81 -6.06 -9.64 -5.51
C VAL A 81 -6.00 -8.26 -6.14
N THR A 82 -6.97 -7.41 -5.79
CA THR A 82 -6.92 -5.98 -6.09
C THR A 82 -6.23 -5.28 -4.92
N THR A 83 -5.32 -4.34 -5.17
CA THR A 83 -4.59 -3.63 -4.09
C THR A 83 -5.51 -2.91 -3.10
N THR A 84 -6.70 -2.50 -3.53
CA THR A 84 -7.76 -1.90 -2.70
C THR A 84 -8.69 -2.92 -2.03
N ALA A 85 -8.52 -4.23 -2.26
CA ALA A 85 -9.42 -5.27 -1.75
C ALA A 85 -9.40 -5.44 -0.23
N PHE A 86 -8.42 -4.85 0.45
CA PHE A 86 -8.28 -4.88 1.91
C PHE A 86 -8.86 -3.63 2.59
N THR A 87 -9.23 -2.59 1.83
CA THR A 87 -9.86 -1.39 2.36
C THR A 87 -11.14 -1.75 3.12
N GLY A 88 -11.24 -1.27 4.35
CA GLY A 88 -12.31 -1.55 5.32
C GLY A 88 -12.02 -2.73 6.24
N ASP A 89 -11.11 -3.64 5.86
CA ASP A 89 -10.87 -4.90 6.56
C ASP A 89 -9.46 -4.97 7.17
N ARG A 90 -8.40 -4.64 6.41
CA ARG A 90 -7.00 -4.77 6.84
C ARG A 90 -6.16 -3.56 6.40
N HIS A 91 -5.17 -3.22 7.22
CA HIS A 91 -4.03 -2.43 6.79
C HIS A 91 -3.22 -3.21 5.75
N LEU A 92 -2.39 -2.51 4.97
CA LEU A 92 -1.68 -3.11 3.86
C LEU A 92 -0.23 -2.63 3.82
N MET A 93 0.69 -3.57 3.55
CA MET A 93 2.05 -3.29 3.12
C MET A 93 2.29 -3.84 1.72
N LEU A 94 2.62 -2.95 0.77
CA LEU A 94 2.95 -3.31 -0.63
C LEU A 94 4.43 -3.08 -0.89
N THR A 95 5.09 -4.00 -1.59
CA THR A 95 6.47 -3.80 -2.08
C THR A 95 6.66 -4.50 -3.43
N PHE A 96 7.81 -4.26 -4.08
CA PHE A 96 8.14 -4.79 -5.40
C PHE A 96 9.48 -5.52 -5.36
N VAL A 97 9.48 -6.79 -5.75
CA VAL A 97 10.63 -7.69 -5.65
C VAL A 97 10.78 -8.53 -6.91
N TYR A 98 11.86 -9.30 -7.01
CA TYR A 98 11.96 -10.44 -7.92
C TYR A 98 12.89 -11.47 -7.25
N THR A 99 12.59 -12.75 -7.39
CA THR A 99 13.18 -13.76 -6.49
C THR A 99 14.65 -14.05 -6.75
N SER A 100 15.14 -13.80 -7.97
CA SER A 100 16.55 -13.99 -8.34
C SER A 100 17.47 -12.84 -7.88
N CYS A 101 16.91 -11.79 -7.27
CA CYS A 101 17.67 -10.65 -6.76
C CYS A 101 18.49 -11.00 -5.51
N THR A 102 19.81 -10.83 -5.58
CA THR A 102 20.72 -11.06 -4.44
C THR A 102 21.17 -9.76 -3.75
N THR A 103 20.57 -8.63 -4.08
CA THR A 103 20.96 -7.30 -3.57
C THR A 103 19.94 -6.73 -2.58
N VAL A 104 18.99 -5.92 -3.04
CA VAL A 104 18.09 -5.15 -2.17
C VAL A 104 16.78 -5.88 -1.85
N CYS A 105 16.28 -6.75 -2.74
CA CYS A 105 15.00 -7.45 -2.54
C CYS A 105 14.95 -8.30 -1.27
N PRO A 106 15.99 -9.05 -0.87
CA PRO A 106 15.99 -9.76 0.41
C PRO A 106 15.78 -8.82 1.61
N GLY A 107 16.28 -7.58 1.53
CA GLY A 107 16.07 -6.55 2.54
C GLY A 107 14.62 -6.05 2.59
N LEU A 108 13.97 -5.88 1.44
CA LEU A 108 12.55 -5.50 1.33
C LEU A 108 11.64 -6.57 1.93
N THR A 109 11.84 -7.83 1.54
CA THR A 109 11.10 -8.98 2.07
C THR A 109 11.33 -9.11 3.58
N ALA A 110 12.58 -8.95 4.05
CA ALA A 110 12.88 -8.99 5.48
C ALA A 110 12.20 -7.86 6.26
N ALA A 111 12.03 -6.68 5.69
CA ALA A 111 11.31 -5.57 6.33
C ALA A 111 9.84 -5.93 6.58
N LEU A 112 9.14 -6.43 5.56
CA LEU A 112 7.75 -6.91 5.70
C LEU A 112 7.67 -8.07 6.70
N ARG A 113 8.60 -9.04 6.64
CA ARG A 113 8.64 -10.18 7.57
C ARG A 113 8.81 -9.74 9.02
N ARG A 114 9.58 -8.68 9.30
CA ARG A 114 9.70 -8.14 10.68
C ARG A 114 8.35 -7.62 11.19
N VAL A 115 7.57 -6.96 10.33
CA VAL A 115 6.22 -6.51 10.67
C VAL A 115 5.28 -7.71 10.83
N GLN A 116 5.38 -8.74 9.98
CA GLN A 116 4.58 -9.98 10.11
C GLN A 116 4.86 -10.70 11.44
N ALA A 117 6.13 -10.82 11.83
CA ALA A 117 6.52 -11.44 13.09
C ALA A 117 5.96 -10.65 14.28
N ASP A 118 6.07 -9.33 14.27
CA ASP A 118 5.51 -8.50 15.33
C ASP A 118 3.97 -8.57 15.39
N ALA A 119 3.31 -8.63 14.23
CA ALA A 119 1.87 -8.81 14.13
C ALA A 119 1.40 -10.14 14.73
N THR A 120 2.18 -11.20 14.54
CA THR A 120 1.92 -12.52 15.11
C THR A 120 2.16 -12.51 16.62
N ASP A 121 3.29 -11.96 17.07
CA ASP A 121 3.65 -11.89 18.50
C ASP A 121 2.68 -11.05 19.33
N ARG A 122 2.00 -10.08 18.69
CA ARG A 122 1.08 -9.13 19.33
C ARG A 122 -0.39 -9.35 18.97
N ASP A 123 -0.71 -10.45 18.31
CA ASP A 123 -2.09 -10.87 18.03
C ASP A 123 -2.89 -9.86 17.15
N TYR A 124 -2.21 -9.26 16.16
CA TYR A 124 -2.85 -8.41 15.13
C TYR A 124 -2.53 -8.87 13.70
N ALA A 125 -2.08 -10.12 13.52
CA ALA A 125 -1.78 -10.68 12.20
C ALA A 125 -2.97 -10.62 11.21
N ASP A 126 -4.20 -10.72 11.72
CA ASP A 126 -5.43 -10.61 10.93
C ASP A 126 -5.79 -9.17 10.51
N GLU A 127 -5.13 -8.16 11.08
CA GLU A 127 -5.40 -6.74 10.84
C GLU A 127 -4.53 -6.13 9.74
N ILE A 128 -3.50 -6.84 9.26
CA ILE A 128 -2.55 -6.34 8.27
C ILE A 128 -2.29 -7.40 7.19
N ALA A 129 -2.20 -6.97 5.93
CA ALA A 129 -1.86 -7.80 4.78
C ALA A 129 -0.51 -7.38 4.15
N PHE A 130 0.23 -8.34 3.60
CA PHE A 130 1.52 -8.15 2.95
C PHE A 130 1.44 -8.56 1.48
N LEU A 131 1.76 -7.63 0.58
CA LEU A 131 1.65 -7.80 -0.87
C LEU A 131 3.03 -7.53 -1.53
N PRO A 132 4.00 -8.45 -1.42
CA PRO A 132 5.15 -8.40 -2.32
C PRO A 132 4.72 -8.75 -3.75
N MET A 133 4.94 -7.84 -4.68
CA MET A 133 4.65 -8.02 -6.09
C MET A 133 5.93 -8.28 -6.89
N THR A 134 5.95 -9.36 -7.66
CA THR A 134 7.05 -9.60 -8.60
C THR A 134 6.96 -8.71 -9.84
N PHE A 135 8.11 -8.26 -10.34
CA PHE A 135 8.24 -7.67 -11.67
C PHE A 135 8.99 -8.56 -12.68
N ASP A 136 9.37 -9.78 -12.31
CA ASP A 136 9.89 -10.83 -13.22
C ASP A 136 8.94 -12.04 -13.26
N PRO A 137 7.74 -11.89 -13.86
CA PRO A 137 6.77 -12.98 -13.88
C PRO A 137 7.23 -14.18 -14.70
N GLU A 138 8.19 -14.04 -15.62
CA GLU A 138 8.70 -15.18 -16.42
C GLU A 138 9.49 -16.17 -15.58
N TYR A 139 10.27 -15.67 -14.60
CA TYR A 139 11.01 -16.52 -13.65
C TYR A 139 10.19 -16.88 -12.41
N ASP A 140 9.49 -15.89 -11.84
CA ASP A 140 8.81 -16.00 -10.56
C ASP A 140 7.48 -16.73 -10.70
N THR A 141 7.54 -18.05 -10.92
CA THR A 141 6.39 -18.96 -10.88
C THR A 141 5.86 -19.13 -9.45
N ALA A 142 4.71 -19.78 -9.29
CA ALA A 142 4.12 -20.06 -7.96
C ALA A 142 5.14 -20.77 -7.04
N ASP A 143 5.72 -21.88 -7.50
CA ASP A 143 6.68 -22.68 -6.73
C ASP A 143 7.94 -21.88 -6.35
N VAL A 144 8.40 -21.00 -7.25
CA VAL A 144 9.55 -20.12 -7.00
C VAL A 144 9.24 -19.05 -5.95
N LEU A 145 8.05 -18.46 -6.00
CA LEU A 145 7.59 -17.48 -5.01
C LEU A 145 7.36 -18.11 -3.63
N GLU A 146 6.82 -19.32 -3.59
CA GLU A 146 6.67 -20.10 -2.36
C GLU A 146 8.05 -20.38 -1.74
N SER A 147 8.96 -20.98 -2.51
CA SER A 147 10.33 -21.27 -2.06
C SER A 147 11.06 -20.01 -1.57
N TYR A 148 10.93 -18.90 -2.31
CA TYR A 148 11.49 -17.61 -1.92
C TYR A 148 10.94 -17.13 -0.57
N GLY A 149 9.63 -17.24 -0.34
CA GLY A 149 9.01 -16.89 0.95
C GLY A 149 9.51 -17.77 2.09
N GLU A 150 9.61 -19.08 1.88
CA GLU A 150 10.14 -20.03 2.86
C GLU A 150 11.60 -19.69 3.25
N ASP A 151 12.46 -19.46 2.25
CA ASP A 151 13.86 -19.09 2.45
C ASP A 151 14.03 -17.78 3.24
N HIS A 152 13.05 -16.88 3.15
CA HIS A 152 13.04 -15.59 3.85
C HIS A 152 12.23 -15.62 5.16
N GLY A 153 11.73 -16.78 5.57
CA GLY A 153 11.02 -16.99 6.83
C GLY A 153 9.66 -16.30 6.90
N VAL A 154 8.96 -16.23 5.78
CA VAL A 154 7.55 -15.84 5.72
C VAL A 154 6.71 -16.89 6.46
N ASP A 155 5.82 -16.42 7.33
CA ASP A 155 4.81 -17.27 7.96
C ASP A 155 3.57 -17.33 7.07
N PHE A 156 3.42 -18.39 6.28
CA PHE A 156 2.25 -18.58 5.43
C PHE A 156 1.00 -19.01 6.21
N ASP A 157 1.16 -19.61 7.40
CA ASP A 157 0.04 -20.07 8.23
C ASP A 157 -0.77 -18.90 8.80
N ALA A 158 -0.15 -17.72 8.95
CA ALA A 158 -0.81 -16.48 9.35
C ALA A 158 -1.85 -15.97 8.33
N GLY A 159 -1.86 -16.49 7.08
CA GLY A 159 -2.90 -16.17 6.09
C GLY A 159 -2.98 -14.70 5.66
N ASN A 160 -1.91 -13.93 5.91
CA ASN A 160 -1.83 -12.50 5.63
C ASN A 160 -0.82 -12.10 4.57
N TRP A 161 -0.14 -13.08 3.94
CA TRP A 161 0.89 -12.84 2.93
C TRP A 161 0.44 -13.29 1.54
N TYR A 162 0.44 -12.36 0.58
CA TYR A 162 -0.04 -12.56 -0.78
C TYR A 162 1.04 -12.14 -1.77
N PHE A 163 1.83 -13.11 -2.25
CA PHE A 163 2.69 -12.85 -3.40
C PHE A 163 1.82 -12.52 -4.61
N LEU A 164 2.11 -11.39 -5.27
CA LEU A 164 1.41 -10.94 -6.46
C LEU A 164 2.29 -11.10 -7.69
N ARG A 165 1.73 -11.69 -8.74
CA ARG A 165 2.44 -12.00 -9.98
C ARG A 165 1.66 -11.52 -11.20
N PRO A 166 2.10 -10.42 -11.86
CA PRO A 166 1.55 -10.03 -13.17
C PRO A 166 1.58 -11.19 -14.16
N GLU A 167 0.63 -11.23 -15.10
CA GLU A 167 0.54 -12.36 -16.04
C GLU A 167 1.70 -12.39 -17.04
N THR A 168 2.18 -11.22 -17.46
CA THR A 168 3.21 -11.04 -18.48
C THR A 168 4.21 -9.94 -18.11
N PRO A 169 5.41 -9.90 -18.73
CA PRO A 169 6.34 -8.77 -18.58
C PRO A 169 5.74 -7.40 -18.94
N ASP A 170 4.86 -7.34 -19.95
CA ASP A 170 4.16 -6.11 -20.31
C ASP A 170 3.19 -5.67 -19.21
N ASP A 171 2.48 -6.61 -18.58
CA ASP A 171 1.66 -6.33 -17.41
C ASP A 171 2.50 -5.87 -16.22
N ALA A 172 3.65 -6.52 -15.98
CA ALA A 172 4.57 -6.09 -14.93
C ALA A 172 5.03 -4.65 -15.15
N LYS A 173 5.39 -4.28 -16.40
CA LYS A 173 5.76 -2.90 -16.73
C LYS A 173 4.61 -1.92 -16.49
N ARG A 174 3.42 -2.21 -17.02
CA ARG A 174 2.24 -1.35 -16.87
C ARG A 174 1.82 -1.16 -15.41
N ILE A 175 1.89 -2.22 -14.60
CA ILE A 175 1.49 -2.16 -13.19
C ILE A 175 2.62 -1.50 -12.39
N VAL A 176 3.81 -2.06 -12.39
CA VAL A 176 4.89 -1.64 -11.48
C VAL A 176 5.46 -0.27 -11.87
N GLN A 177 5.68 0.01 -13.16
CA GLN A 177 6.18 1.32 -13.60
C GLN A 177 5.06 2.34 -13.78
N ASP A 178 4.06 2.05 -14.62
CA ASP A 178 3.10 3.09 -15.01
C ASP A 178 2.07 3.38 -13.90
N THR A 179 1.71 2.39 -13.07
CA THR A 179 0.72 2.57 -12.00
C THR A 179 1.36 2.93 -10.67
N PHE A 180 2.48 2.28 -10.32
CA PHE A 180 3.15 2.48 -9.03
C PHE A 180 4.44 3.29 -9.09
N GLY A 181 4.86 3.75 -10.27
CA GLY A 181 6.03 4.63 -10.42
C GLY A 181 7.37 3.97 -10.10
N VAL A 182 7.43 2.64 -9.97
CA VAL A 182 8.65 1.90 -9.64
C VAL A 182 9.37 1.55 -10.92
N ALA A 183 10.37 2.36 -11.27
CA ALA A 183 11.25 2.09 -12.40
C ALA A 183 11.99 0.76 -12.21
N PHE A 184 11.95 -0.09 -13.24
CA PHE A 184 12.78 -1.28 -13.33
C PHE A 184 13.20 -1.54 -14.79
N GLU A 185 14.44 -1.97 -15.00
CA GLU A 185 14.95 -2.34 -16.32
C GLU A 185 15.80 -3.60 -16.21
N GLN A 186 15.60 -4.55 -17.13
CA GLN A 186 16.47 -5.71 -17.25
C GLN A 186 17.82 -5.25 -17.82
N GLY A 187 18.89 -5.52 -17.08
CA GLY A 187 20.24 -5.31 -17.55
C GLY A 187 20.53 -6.21 -18.75
N ASN A 188 20.92 -5.63 -19.87
CA ASN A 188 21.51 -6.37 -20.97
C ASN A 188 23.02 -6.43 -20.74
N GLU A 189 23.57 -7.58 -20.39
CA GLU A 189 25.02 -7.75 -20.46
C GLU A 189 25.46 -7.79 -21.94
N SER A 190 25.80 -6.62 -22.47
CA SER A 190 26.63 -6.50 -23.66
C SER A 190 27.78 -5.55 -23.37
N SER A 191 28.74 -6.05 -22.58
CA SER A 191 30.06 -5.44 -22.44
C SER A 191 31.11 -6.52 -22.22
N ASP A 192 31.66 -6.97 -23.35
CA ASP A 192 33.08 -7.19 -23.60
C ASP A 192 33.99 -6.76 -22.41
N THR A 193 34.21 -7.66 -21.46
CA THR A 193 35.30 -7.55 -20.48
C THR A 193 35.87 -8.95 -20.31
N GLY A 194 37.12 -9.11 -20.71
CA GLY A 194 37.75 -10.40 -20.96
C GLY A 194 37.97 -11.28 -19.72
N ASP A 195 37.97 -12.58 -20.00
CA ASP A 195 38.91 -13.60 -19.49
C ASP A 195 39.27 -13.58 -17.99
N ASP A 196 38.32 -14.03 -17.16
CA ASP A 196 38.62 -14.61 -15.85
C ASP A 196 37.99 -16.01 -15.82
N GLY A 197 38.75 -17.05 -16.20
CA GLY A 197 38.28 -18.43 -16.28
C GLY A 197 37.89 -19.08 -14.94
N MET A 198 36.77 -18.63 -14.33
CA MET A 198 36.07 -19.35 -13.28
C MET A 198 34.80 -20.00 -13.83
N ASP A 199 34.69 -21.30 -13.59
CA ASP A 199 33.53 -22.14 -13.88
C ASP A 199 32.34 -21.68 -13.02
N HIS A 200 31.52 -20.78 -13.57
CA HIS A 200 30.19 -20.45 -13.07
C HIS A 200 29.16 -21.26 -13.85
N SER A 201 29.22 -22.58 -13.70
CA SER A 201 28.05 -23.40 -14.02
C SER A 201 26.94 -23.07 -13.01
N GLU A 202 25.86 -22.49 -13.52
CA GLU A 202 24.53 -22.32 -12.89
C GLU A 202 24.21 -20.98 -12.20
N MET A 203 24.64 -19.85 -12.76
CA MET A 203 23.88 -18.60 -12.59
C MET A 203 23.66 -17.95 -13.95
N ASP A 204 22.40 -17.81 -14.35
CA ASP A 204 22.00 -17.00 -15.49
C ASP A 204 22.31 -15.53 -15.14
N HIS A 205 23.54 -15.11 -15.41
CA HIS A 205 24.03 -13.74 -15.15
C HIS A 205 23.26 -12.66 -15.93
N ASN A 206 22.27 -13.03 -16.75
CA ASN A 206 21.50 -12.16 -17.62
C ASN A 206 20.16 -11.67 -17.03
N ARG A 207 19.90 -11.89 -15.73
CA ARG A 207 18.64 -11.47 -15.05
C ARG A 207 18.88 -10.54 -13.89
N GLN A 208 19.68 -9.51 -14.10
CA GLN A 208 19.81 -8.42 -13.13
C GLN A 208 18.89 -7.28 -13.52
N PHE A 209 18.00 -6.88 -12.61
CA PHE A 209 17.21 -5.67 -12.78
C PHE A 209 17.79 -4.55 -11.93
N VAL A 210 17.95 -3.37 -12.54
CA VAL A 210 18.10 -2.13 -11.78
C VAL A 210 16.69 -1.64 -11.45
N HIS A 211 16.37 -1.48 -10.17
CA HIS A 211 15.05 -0.99 -9.77
C HIS A 211 15.11 -0.09 -8.54
N THR A 212 14.11 0.78 -8.42
CA THR A 212 13.91 1.61 -7.23
C THR A 212 13.24 0.79 -6.13
N SER A 213 13.78 0.86 -4.92
CA SER A 213 13.17 0.23 -3.73
C SER A 213 12.00 1.07 -3.21
N LEU A 214 10.85 0.42 -3.02
CA LEU A 214 9.65 1.03 -2.46
C LEU A 214 8.93 0.04 -1.54
N ILE A 215 8.56 0.50 -0.34
CA ILE A 215 7.53 -0.12 0.49
C ILE A 215 6.47 0.94 0.76
N LEU A 216 5.19 0.60 0.57
CA LEU A 216 4.06 1.42 0.98
C LEU A 216 3.42 0.81 2.22
N LEU A 217 3.21 1.61 3.27
CA LEU A 217 2.32 1.29 4.39
C LEU A 217 1.01 2.04 4.17
N VAL A 218 -0.11 1.33 4.24
CA VAL A 218 -1.44 1.82 3.88
C VAL A 218 -2.43 1.46 4.98
N ASN A 219 -3.27 2.40 5.37
CA ASN A 219 -4.27 2.17 6.43
C ASN A 219 -5.54 1.48 5.89
N LYS A 220 -6.50 1.20 6.78
CA LYS A 220 -7.77 0.54 6.42
C LYS A 220 -8.66 1.37 5.49
N GLU A 221 -8.38 2.66 5.28
CA GLU A 221 -9.11 3.47 4.29
C GLU A 221 -8.47 3.42 2.90
N GLY A 222 -7.33 2.73 2.74
CA GLY A 222 -6.57 2.75 1.50
C GLY A 222 -5.69 3.98 1.34
N VAL A 223 -5.50 4.78 2.40
CA VAL A 223 -4.63 5.95 2.40
C VAL A 223 -3.19 5.55 2.75
N VAL A 224 -2.23 6.02 1.96
CA VAL A 224 -0.81 5.78 2.17
C VAL A 224 -0.33 6.57 3.40
N GLU A 225 0.09 5.85 4.43
CA GLU A 225 0.64 6.36 5.69
C GLU A 225 2.13 6.69 5.55
N ARG A 226 2.85 5.91 4.75
CA ARG A 226 4.27 6.12 4.50
C ARG A 226 4.74 5.39 3.25
N ALA A 227 5.59 6.05 2.46
CA ALA A 227 6.46 5.42 1.49
C ALA A 227 7.91 5.37 2.00
N TYR A 228 8.49 4.17 2.06
CA TYR A 228 9.90 3.96 2.38
C TYR A 228 10.68 3.81 1.06
N THR A 229 11.56 4.77 0.77
CA THR A 229 12.39 4.77 -0.44
C THR A 229 13.88 4.91 -0.09
N GLY A 230 14.74 4.16 -0.79
CA GLY A 230 16.20 4.18 -0.60
C GLY A 230 16.72 3.56 0.72
N GLY A 231 18.05 3.52 0.88
CA GLY A 231 18.72 3.04 2.10
C GLY A 231 18.67 1.52 2.33
N SER A 232 18.93 1.07 3.57
CA SER A 232 18.60 -0.31 4.00
C SER A 232 17.09 -0.33 4.25
N PRO A 233 16.28 -1.00 3.40
CA PRO A 233 14.84 -0.88 3.47
C PRO A 233 14.32 -1.36 4.83
N GLY A 234 13.47 -0.56 5.47
CA GLY A 234 12.80 -0.92 6.72
C GLY A 234 13.75 -1.05 7.91
N GLY A 235 14.41 0.06 8.29
CA GLY A 235 14.97 0.21 9.64
C GLY A 235 13.91 -0.07 10.72
N ASN A 236 14.30 -0.06 11.99
CA ASN A 236 13.40 -0.44 13.09
C ASN A 236 12.07 0.37 13.13
N GLU A 237 12.05 1.56 12.53
CA GLU A 237 10.86 2.42 12.42
C GLU A 237 9.68 1.74 11.72
N ILE A 238 9.91 0.84 10.75
CA ILE A 238 8.81 0.26 9.96
C ILE A 238 7.84 -0.56 10.82
N VAL A 239 8.35 -1.23 11.85
CA VAL A 239 7.54 -2.00 12.79
C VAL A 239 6.78 -1.06 13.73
N GLU A 240 7.43 0.02 14.18
CA GLU A 240 6.79 1.03 15.04
C GLU A 240 5.69 1.79 14.31
N ASP A 241 5.92 2.16 13.05
CA ASP A 241 4.94 2.81 12.17
C ASP A 241 3.75 1.88 11.91
N ALA A 242 3.99 0.61 11.55
CA ALA A 242 2.92 -0.36 11.34
C ALA A 242 2.07 -0.55 12.60
N ARG A 243 2.69 -0.66 13.79
CA ARG A 243 1.95 -0.70 15.06
C ARG A 243 1.14 0.56 15.29
N THR A 244 1.73 1.73 15.09
CA THR A 244 1.05 3.02 15.29
C THR A 244 -0.18 3.13 14.40
N VAL A 245 -0.06 2.70 13.14
CA VAL A 245 -1.17 2.67 12.19
C VAL A 245 -2.24 1.67 12.63
N VAL A 246 -1.88 0.49 13.11
CA VAL A 246 -2.86 -0.51 13.60
C VAL A 246 -3.56 -0.03 14.89
N GLU A 247 -2.83 0.54 15.84
CA GLU A 247 -3.36 1.05 17.12
C GLU A 247 -4.20 2.33 16.97
N GLY A 248 -4.09 3.01 15.83
CA GLY A 248 -4.88 4.20 15.50
C GLY A 248 -6.33 3.90 15.10
N TRP A 249 -6.72 2.63 15.04
CA TRP A 249 -8.02 2.12 14.58
C TRP A 249 -8.71 1.25 15.63
#